data_AF-A0A931XSV0-F1
#
_entry.id   AF-A0A931XSV0-F1
#
_cell.length_a   1.000
_cell.length_b   1.000
_cell.length_c   1.000
_cell.angle_alpha   90.00
_cell.angle_beta   90.00
_cell.angle_gamma   90.00
#
_symmetry.space_group_name_H-M   'P 1'
#
loop_
_entity.id
_entity.type
_entity.pdbx_description
1 polymer ?
#
loop_
_entity_poly.entity_id
_entity_poly.type
_entity_poly.pdbx_seq_one_letter_code
_entity_poly.pdbx_strand_id
1 'polypeptide(L)'
;MSSPFAGRIIDGDGHVMEDNPGIIAHMAAPYREIAQRRGVIFPPLDHLHAGRAVETPPQRDGRPGVGPEGWLAFLDDVGIEWTALYPTQALAYGKIVSLDYAVAVSRA
;
A
#
# COMPACT_ATOMS: atom_id res chain seq x y z
N MET A 1 -7.19 -2.33 30.89
CA MET A 1 -6.38 -3.54 31.18
C MET A 1 -6.84 -4.63 30.24
N SER A 2 -6.15 -4.84 29.12
CA SER A 2 -6.46 -5.93 28.20
C SER A 2 -6.11 -7.26 28.86
N SER A 3 -6.96 -8.27 28.65
CA SER A 3 -6.70 -9.65 29.04
C SER A 3 -5.39 -10.11 28.38
N PRO A 4 -4.44 -10.74 29.09
CA PRO A 4 -3.22 -11.23 28.49
C PRO A 4 -3.59 -12.44 27.63
N PHE A 5 -3.74 -12.22 26.32
CA PHE A 5 -3.71 -13.32 25.37
C PHE A 5 -2.40 -14.05 25.59
N ALA A 6 -2.45 -15.29 26.07
CA ALA A 6 -1.28 -16.11 26.33
C ALA A 6 -0.60 -16.62 25.05
N GLY A 7 -1.13 -16.23 23.89
CA GLY A 7 -0.65 -16.62 22.56
C GLY A 7 -0.08 -15.43 21.82
N ARG A 8 0.85 -15.72 20.92
CA ARG A 8 1.43 -14.76 19.98
C ARG A 8 0.36 -14.35 18.96
N ILE A 9 0.20 -13.05 18.74
CA ILE A 9 -0.70 -12.53 17.70
C ILE A 9 0.11 -12.38 16.42
N ILE A 10 -0.36 -13.02 15.35
CA ILE A 10 0.18 -12.89 14.01
C ILE A 10 -0.90 -12.24 13.14
N ASP A 11 -0.56 -11.12 12.53
CA ASP A 11 -1.41 -10.44 11.57
C ASP A 11 -1.15 -10.98 10.15
N GLY A 12 -2.21 -11.43 9.50
CA GLY A 12 -2.16 -12.02 8.17
C GLY A 12 -2.49 -11.05 7.05
N ASP A 13 -2.82 -9.79 7.35
CA ASP A 13 -3.41 -8.84 6.39
C ASP A 13 -2.98 -7.38 6.64
N GLY A 14 -1.68 -7.18 6.83
CA GLY A 14 -1.10 -5.84 6.87
C GLY A 14 -0.96 -5.25 5.46
N HIS A 15 -0.94 -3.92 5.35
CA HIS A 15 -0.89 -3.23 4.07
C HIS A 15 0.10 -2.07 4.04
N VAL A 16 0.86 -1.95 2.96
CA VAL A 16 1.71 -0.78 2.69
C VAL A 16 1.09 0.12 1.62
N MET A 17 1.22 1.43 1.83
CA MET A 17 0.92 2.41 0.80
C MET A 17 2.13 2.55 -0.12
N GLU A 18 1.92 2.44 -1.43
CA GLU A 18 3.01 2.46 -2.41
C GLU A 18 3.69 3.82 -2.53
N ASP A 19 5.02 3.80 -2.63
CA ASP A 19 5.83 4.94 -3.05
C ASP A 19 5.88 4.98 -4.59
N ASN A 20 4.87 5.61 -5.20
CA ASN A 20 4.82 5.74 -6.66
C ASN A 20 6.10 6.36 -7.25
N PRO A 21 6.63 7.50 -6.73
CA PRO A 21 7.92 8.03 -7.16
C PRO A 21 9.07 7.01 -7.10
N GLY A 22 9.19 6.27 -6.00
CA GLY A 22 10.19 5.22 -5.82
C GLY A 22 10.08 4.12 -6.88
N ILE A 23 8.88 3.56 -7.05
CA ILE A 23 8.61 2.52 -8.06
C ILE A 23 8.93 3.05 -9.47
N ILE A 24 8.47 4.25 -9.82
CA ILE A 24 8.76 4.87 -11.12
C ILE A 24 10.27 4.98 -11.38
N ALA A 25 11.06 5.32 -10.36
CA ALA A 25 12.52 5.42 -10.49
C ALA A 25 13.19 4.08 -10.84
N HIS A 26 12.56 2.96 -10.50
CA HIS A 26 13.03 1.60 -10.79
C HIS A 26 12.48 1.02 -12.11
N MET A 27 11.43 1.59 -12.70
CA MET A 27 10.90 1.14 -13.98
C MET A 27 11.89 1.34 -15.14
N ALA A 28 11.91 0.47 -16.13
CA ALA A 28 12.72 0.67 -17.35
C ALA A 28 12.01 1.57 -18.39
N ALA A 29 12.77 2.18 -19.29
CA ALA A 29 12.23 2.83 -20.48
C ALA A 29 11.58 1.78 -21.42
N PRO A 30 10.49 2.11 -22.14
CA PRO A 30 9.81 3.41 -22.21
C PRO A 30 8.73 3.63 -21.12
N TYR A 31 8.53 2.64 -20.22
CA TYR A 31 7.43 2.67 -19.27
C TYR A 31 7.65 3.66 -18.13
N ARG A 32 8.90 3.91 -17.73
CA ARG A 32 9.26 4.99 -16.79
C ARG A 32 8.74 6.34 -17.27
N GLU A 33 8.97 6.72 -18.52
CA GLU A 33 8.57 8.02 -19.08
C GLU A 33 7.04 8.13 -19.23
N ILE A 34 6.36 7.01 -19.47
CA ILE A 34 4.89 6.95 -19.46
C ILE A 34 4.38 7.17 -18.03
N ALA A 35 4.95 6.48 -17.05
CA ALA A 35 4.55 6.54 -15.65
C ALA A 35 4.82 7.92 -15.01
N GLN A 36 5.98 8.52 -15.30
CA GLN A 36 6.35 9.87 -14.84
C GLN A 36 5.33 10.94 -15.27
N ARG A 37 4.77 10.82 -16.48
CA ARG A 37 3.76 11.76 -16.97
C ARG A 37 2.41 11.64 -16.25
N ARG A 38 2.10 10.48 -15.68
CA ARG A 38 0.83 10.20 -15.00
C ARG A 38 0.91 10.37 -13.48
N GLY A 39 2.04 10.01 -12.86
CA GLY A 39 2.25 10.03 -11.40
C GLY A 39 1.47 8.94 -10.62
N VAL A 40 0.36 8.46 -11.17
CA VAL A 40 -0.39 7.30 -10.68
C VAL A 40 -0.12 6.11 -11.61
N ILE A 41 0.38 5.02 -11.04
CA ILE A 41 0.91 3.88 -11.80
C ILE A 41 0.08 2.59 -11.71
N PHE A 42 -0.85 2.53 -10.75
CA PHE A 42 -1.83 1.45 -10.62
C PHE A 42 -3.25 1.97 -10.86
N PRO A 43 -4.15 1.16 -11.43
CA PRO A 43 -5.55 1.52 -11.58
C PRO A 43 -6.27 1.56 -10.20
N PRO A 44 -7.43 2.22 -10.09
CA PRO A 44 -8.18 2.26 -8.84
C PRO A 44 -8.69 0.87 -8.42
N LEU A 45 -8.66 0.61 -7.10
CA LEU A 45 -9.08 -0.67 -6.52
C LEU A 45 -10.59 -0.88 -6.59
N ASP A 46 -11.37 0.14 -6.29
CA ASP A 46 -12.83 0.13 -6.46
C ASP A 46 -13.39 1.57 -6.39
N HIS A 47 -14.69 1.69 -6.64
CA HIS A 47 -15.39 2.96 -6.63
C HIS A 47 -15.87 3.37 -5.21
N LEU A 48 -15.99 2.42 -4.28
CA LEU A 48 -16.54 2.65 -2.94
C LEU A 48 -15.54 3.40 -2.06
N HIS A 49 -14.30 2.94 -2.00
CA HIS A 49 -13.22 3.58 -1.24
C HIS A 49 -12.73 4.87 -1.90
N ALA A 50 -12.81 4.95 -3.24
CA ALA A 50 -12.49 6.16 -3.99
C ALA A 50 -13.53 7.28 -3.80
N GLY A 51 -14.79 6.93 -3.54
CA GLY A 51 -15.90 7.87 -3.44
C GLY A 51 -15.86 8.80 -2.22
N ARG A 52 -15.04 8.51 -1.20
CA ARG A 52 -14.90 9.31 0.04
C ARG A 52 -16.25 9.78 0.60
N ALA A 53 -17.24 8.89 0.57
CA ALA A 53 -18.63 9.24 0.86
C ALA A 53 -18.88 9.64 2.33
N VAL A 54 -17.88 9.48 3.20
CA VAL A 54 -17.90 9.89 4.60
C VAL A 54 -16.54 10.44 5.02
N GLU A 55 -16.56 11.50 5.83
CA GLU A 55 -15.38 11.96 6.57
C GLU A 55 -15.17 11.03 7.78
N THR A 56 -13.93 10.61 8.03
CA THR A 56 -13.59 9.79 9.21
C THR A 56 -12.71 10.59 10.17
N PRO A 57 -13.27 11.09 11.29
CA PRO A 57 -12.49 11.72 12.34
C PRO A 57 -11.69 10.69 13.16
N PRO A 58 -10.47 11.00 13.63
CA PRO A 58 -9.65 12.15 13.22
C PRO A 58 -9.13 11.95 11.79
N GLN A 59 -9.02 13.05 11.04
CA GLN A 59 -8.71 13.14 9.62
C GLN A 59 -7.85 11.98 9.11
N ARG A 60 -8.50 11.06 8.39
CA ARG A 60 -7.84 9.90 7.75
C ARG A 60 -6.88 10.36 6.65
N ASP A 61 -7.28 11.40 5.93
CA ASP A 61 -6.58 11.92 4.77
C ASP A 61 -5.46 12.89 5.19
N GLY A 62 -4.29 12.82 4.54
CA GLY A 62 -3.15 13.70 4.84
C GLY A 62 -2.19 13.19 5.91
N ARG A 63 -2.43 11.99 6.47
CA ARG A 63 -1.44 11.31 7.30
C ARG A 63 -0.22 10.94 6.45
N PRO A 64 1.01 11.09 6.97
CA PRO A 64 2.19 10.64 6.25
C PRO A 64 2.13 9.14 6.01
N GLY A 65 2.79 8.68 4.93
CA GLY A 65 2.98 7.26 4.70
C GLY A 65 3.67 6.60 5.91
N VAL A 66 3.24 5.38 6.24
CA VAL A 66 3.84 4.60 7.33
C VAL A 66 4.99 3.77 6.75
N GLY A 67 6.22 4.15 7.11
CA GLY A 67 7.42 3.38 6.77
C GLY A 67 7.65 2.20 7.73
N PRO A 68 8.75 1.45 7.53
CA PRO A 68 9.10 0.28 8.36
C PRO A 68 9.09 0.55 9.86
N GLU A 69 9.65 1.68 10.29
CA GLU A 69 9.77 2.06 11.71
C GLU A 69 8.40 2.36 12.32
N GLY A 70 7.50 2.96 11.54
CA GLY A 70 6.12 3.20 11.96
C GLY A 70 5.34 1.90 12.11
N TRP A 71 5.59 0.92 11.24
CA TRP A 71 5.04 -0.43 11.38
C TRP A 71 5.55 -1.12 12.64
N LEU A 72 6.87 -1.12 12.87
CA LEU A 72 7.46 -1.73 14.08
C LEU A 72 6.87 -1.12 15.35
N ALA A 73 6.79 0.22 15.43
CA ALA A 73 6.18 0.90 16.56
C ALA A 73 4.69 0.53 16.76
N PHE A 74 3.93 0.38 15.67
CA PHE A 74 2.53 -0.05 15.75
C PHE A 74 2.41 -1.48 16.27
N LEU A 75 3.20 -2.42 15.74
CA LEU A 75 3.18 -3.83 16.15
C LEU A 75 3.49 -3.96 17.66
N ASP A 76 4.50 -3.24 18.14
CA ASP A 76 4.87 -3.19 19.56
C ASP A 76 3.74 -2.59 20.43
N ASP A 77 3.11 -1.51 19.99
CA ASP A 77 2.03 -0.81 20.73
C ASP A 77 0.80 -1.70 20.91
N VAL A 78 0.42 -2.45 19.89
CA VAL A 78 -0.79 -3.29 19.90
C VAL A 78 -0.53 -4.75 20.27
N GLY A 79 0.73 -5.14 20.46
CA GLY A 79 1.13 -6.49 20.85
C GLY A 79 1.02 -7.54 19.74
N ILE A 80 1.25 -7.14 18.49
CA ILE A 80 1.35 -8.08 17.34
C ILE A 80 2.83 -8.45 17.15
N GLU A 81 3.12 -9.75 17.06
CA GLU A 81 4.50 -10.23 16.92
C GLU A 81 5.03 -10.14 15.48
N TRP A 82 4.17 -10.42 14.50
CA TRP A 82 4.53 -10.34 13.09
C TRP A 82 3.32 -10.01 12.24
N THR A 83 3.54 -9.31 11.13
CA THR A 83 2.52 -9.02 10.11
C THR A 83 3.03 -9.36 8.72
N ALA A 84 2.17 -9.95 7.89
CA ALA A 84 2.39 -10.03 6.45
C ALA A 84 1.92 -8.72 5.80
N LEU A 85 2.84 -8.02 5.11
CA LEU A 85 2.52 -6.77 4.42
C LEU A 85 2.25 -7.00 2.93
N TYR A 86 1.03 -6.68 2.51
CA TYR A 86 0.61 -6.68 1.11
C TYR A 86 0.58 -5.25 0.54
N PRO A 87 0.65 -5.10 -0.79
CA PRO A 87 0.38 -3.81 -1.44
C PRO A 87 -1.06 -3.34 -1.18
N THR A 88 -1.33 -2.06 -1.39
CA THR A 88 -2.67 -1.47 -1.30
C THR A 88 -3.21 -1.13 -2.69
N GLN A 89 -2.59 -0.18 -3.39
CA GLN A 89 -2.98 0.19 -4.76
C GLN A 89 -2.57 -0.89 -5.76
N ALA A 90 -1.42 -1.52 -5.55
CA ALA A 90 -0.90 -2.52 -6.48
C ALA A 90 -1.73 -3.82 -6.47
N LEU A 91 -2.65 -4.03 -5.52
CA LEU A 91 -3.65 -5.11 -5.61
C LEU A 91 -4.44 -5.05 -6.93
N ALA A 92 -4.63 -3.84 -7.48
CA ALA A 92 -5.33 -3.62 -8.72
C ALA A 92 -4.48 -3.87 -9.97
N TYR A 93 -3.22 -4.32 -9.85
CA TYR A 93 -2.34 -4.57 -11.01
C TYR A 93 -2.96 -5.51 -12.06
N GLY A 94 -3.77 -6.48 -11.63
CA GLY A 94 -4.50 -7.40 -12.52
C GLY A 94 -5.54 -6.72 -13.43
N LYS A 95 -5.87 -5.44 -13.18
CA LYS A 95 -6.74 -4.63 -14.04
C LYS A 95 -5.99 -3.88 -15.14
N ILE A 96 -4.65 -3.95 -15.15
CA ILE A 96 -3.83 -3.33 -16.19
C ILE A 96 -4.00 -4.13 -17.48
N VAL A 97 -4.47 -3.47 -18.54
CA VAL A 97 -4.70 -4.11 -19.85
C VAL A 97 -3.38 -4.46 -20.56
N SER A 98 -2.35 -3.64 -20.41
CA SER A 98 -1.03 -3.90 -20.99
C SER A 98 -0.24 -4.86 -20.09
N LEU A 99 -0.06 -6.10 -20.55
CA LEU A 99 0.75 -7.10 -19.85
C LEU A 99 2.18 -6.61 -19.61
N ASP A 100 2.81 -6.02 -20.62
CA ASP A 100 4.20 -5.54 -20.52
C ASP A 100 4.33 -4.42 -19.49
N TYR A 101 3.36 -3.50 -19.43
CA TYR A 101 3.34 -2.47 -18.38
C TYR A 101 3.12 -3.09 -17.00
N ALA A 102 2.20 -4.05 -16.87
CA ALA A 102 1.94 -4.75 -15.60
C ALA A 102 3.20 -5.46 -15.08
N VAL A 103 3.94 -6.12 -15.97
CA VAL A 103 5.23 -6.76 -15.65
C VAL A 103 6.27 -5.72 -15.25
N ALA A 104 6.36 -4.61 -15.99
CA ALA A 104 7.35 -3.57 -15.73
C ALA A 104 7.12 -2.88 -14.38
N VAL A 105 5.87 -2.51 -14.05
CA VAL A 105 5.55 -1.83 -12.80
C VAL A 105 5.64 -2.76 -11.58
N SER A 106 5.35 -4.05 -11.74
CA SER A 106 5.40 -5.01 -10.62
C SER A 106 6.83 -5.48 -10.29
N ARG A 107 7.79 -5.29 -11.19
CA ARG A 107 9.21 -5.64 -10.99
C ARG A 107 10.05 -4.48 -10.44
N ALA A 108 9.56 -3.26 -10.62
CA ALA A 108 10.23 -2.04 -10.21
C ALA A 108 10.09 -1.85 -8.69
#